data_AF-A0A451AIE2-F1
#
_entry.id   AF-A0A451AIE2-F1
#
_cell.length_a   1.000
_cell.length_b   1.000
_cell.length_c   1.000
_cell.angle_alpha   90.00
_cell.angle_beta   90.00
_cell.angle_gamma   90.00
#
_symmetry.space_group_name_H-M   'P 1'
#
loop_
_entity.id
_entity.type
_entity.pdbx_description
1 polymer ?
#
loop_
_entity_poly.entity_id
_entity_poly.type
_entity_poly.pdbx_seq_one_letter_code
_entity_poly.pdbx_strand_id
1 'polypeptide(L)'
;MPAEDHPIIAQHLAKFDKLFPALALILHLVDCAHTKRYGPVTERAALRAAAWCEYLEAHARRCYGLLIDDGLRAAQALADKVRKGKLQDGFTARDVRRNQWRYLTSDEAVQAALDWLEDEGWLRSEQVGGAGPGSGRRTKRFSINPRANSMQAGSHG
;
A
#
# COMPACT_ATOMS: atom_id res chain seq x y z
N MET A 1 7.34 -24.15 3.70
CA MET A 1 6.52 -22.93 3.57
C MET A 1 5.07 -23.37 3.40
N PRO A 2 4.09 -22.71 4.04
CA PRO A 2 2.69 -22.99 3.72
C PRO A 2 2.51 -22.86 2.20
N ALA A 3 1.71 -23.76 1.61
CA ALA A 3 1.43 -23.70 0.19
C ALA A 3 0.69 -22.39 -0.09
N GLU A 4 1.36 -21.46 -0.77
CA GLU A 4 0.71 -20.24 -1.25
C GLU A 4 -0.24 -20.64 -2.38
N ASP A 5 -1.54 -20.47 -2.15
CA ASP A 5 -2.60 -20.94 -3.06
C ASP A 5 -2.61 -20.16 -4.39
N HIS A 6 -2.05 -18.94 -4.40
CA HIS A 6 -2.03 -18.10 -5.59
C HIS A 6 -0.68 -18.15 -6.32
N PRO A 7 -0.63 -18.71 -7.55
CA PRO A 7 0.63 -18.95 -8.27
C PRO A 7 1.41 -17.66 -8.58
N ILE A 8 0.72 -16.53 -8.78
CA ILE A 8 1.36 -15.23 -9.00
C ILE A 8 2.03 -14.72 -7.72
N ILE A 9 1.40 -14.90 -6.56
CA ILE A 9 1.96 -14.51 -5.26
C ILE A 9 3.16 -15.41 -4.94
N ALA A 10 3.03 -16.72 -5.16
CA ALA A 10 4.12 -17.67 -4.98
C ALA A 10 5.34 -17.31 -5.85
N GLN A 11 5.13 -16.96 -7.13
CA GLN A 11 6.21 -16.52 -8.02
C GLN A 11 6.85 -15.20 -7.56
N HIS A 12 6.07 -14.26 -7.01
CA HIS A 12 6.62 -13.02 -6.47
C HIS A 12 7.47 -13.28 -5.23
N LEU A 13 6.97 -14.09 -4.29
CA LEU A 13 7.69 -14.45 -3.07
C LEU A 13 8.93 -15.30 -3.34
N ALA A 14 8.97 -16.09 -4.42
CA ALA A 14 10.19 -16.80 -4.84
C ALA A 14 11.36 -15.85 -5.15
N LYS A 15 11.12 -14.56 -5.40
CA LYS A 15 12.18 -13.55 -5.56
C LYS A 15 12.85 -13.17 -4.23
N PHE A 16 12.23 -13.50 -3.10
CA PHE A 16 12.68 -13.07 -1.78
C PHE A 16 13.95 -13.80 -1.34
N ASP A 17 14.19 -15.00 -1.87
CA ASP A 17 15.43 -15.77 -1.68
C ASP A 17 16.69 -14.97 -2.04
N LYS A 18 16.58 -14.04 -3.02
CA LYS A 18 17.66 -13.13 -3.39
C LYS A 18 17.52 -11.75 -2.78
N LEU A 19 16.29 -11.28 -2.56
CA LEU A 19 16.01 -9.96 -1.98
C LEU A 19 16.53 -9.85 -0.55
N PHE A 20 16.24 -10.85 0.30
CA PHE A 20 16.64 -10.86 1.70
C PHE A 20 18.16 -10.69 1.88
N PRO A 21 19.02 -11.55 1.28
CA PRO A 21 20.47 -11.39 1.45
C PRO A 21 21.00 -10.09 0.84
N ALA A 22 20.41 -9.61 -0.26
CA ALA A 22 20.79 -8.32 -0.86
C ALA A 22 20.48 -7.13 0.06
N LEU A 23 19.27 -7.08 0.64
CA LEU A 23 18.90 -6.04 1.61
C LEU A 23 19.77 -6.09 2.86
N ALA A 24 19.99 -7.28 3.41
CA ALA A 24 20.85 -7.46 4.58
C ALA A 24 22.27 -6.95 4.32
N LEU A 25 22.83 -7.24 3.13
CA LEU A 25 24.14 -6.75 2.72
C LEU A 25 24.16 -5.22 2.58
N ILE A 26 23.19 -4.62 1.89
CA ILE A 26 23.13 -3.16 1.71
C ILE A 26 23.06 -2.45 3.06
N LEU A 27 22.17 -2.89 3.95
CA LEU A 27 22.01 -2.30 5.28
C LEU A 27 23.28 -2.43 6.12
N HIS A 28 23.95 -3.58 6.03
CA HIS A 28 25.26 -3.79 6.66
C HIS A 28 26.33 -2.85 6.11
N LEU A 29 26.42 -2.68 4.79
CA LEU A 29 27.40 -1.79 4.16
C LEU A 29 27.18 -0.32 4.58
N VAL A 30 25.94 0.11 4.72
CA VAL A 30 25.60 1.45 5.24
C VAL A 30 26.10 1.60 6.68
N ASP A 31 25.86 0.61 7.54
CA ASP A 31 26.35 0.59 8.92
C ASP A 31 27.90 0.59 8.98
N CYS A 32 28.56 -0.17 8.10
CA CYS A 32 30.03 -0.19 7.97
C CYS A 32 30.58 1.19 7.55
N ALA A 33 29.94 1.84 6.58
CA ALA A 33 30.36 3.15 6.09
C ALA A 33 30.28 4.22 7.19
N HIS A 34 29.26 4.14 8.04
CA HIS A 34 29.04 5.03 9.17
C HIS A 34 30.00 4.76 10.33
N THR A 35 30.20 3.50 10.71
CA THR A 35 30.97 3.10 11.91
C THR A 35 32.45 2.83 11.65
N LYS A 36 32.87 2.72 10.38
CA LYS A 36 34.20 2.28 9.94
C LYS A 36 34.61 0.89 10.43
N ARG A 37 33.64 0.06 10.82
CA ARG A 37 33.85 -1.34 11.22
C ARG A 37 33.41 -2.27 10.11
N TYR A 38 34.28 -3.20 9.72
CA TYR A 38 34.05 -4.14 8.63
C TYR A 38 34.01 -5.57 9.18
N GLY A 39 33.33 -6.45 8.46
CA GLY A 39 33.16 -7.84 8.88
C GLY A 39 31.97 -8.51 8.19
N PRO A 40 31.61 -9.72 8.64
CA PRO A 40 30.44 -10.43 8.13
C PRO A 40 29.15 -9.63 8.37
N VAL A 41 28.12 -9.90 7.56
CA VAL A 41 26.80 -9.29 7.71
C VAL A 41 26.29 -9.52 9.13
N THR A 42 25.93 -8.43 9.81
CA THR A 42 25.45 -8.51 11.20
C THR A 42 24.04 -9.07 11.30
N GLU A 43 23.74 -9.72 12.43
CA GLU A 43 22.38 -10.14 12.79
C GLU A 43 21.39 -8.97 12.71
N ARG A 44 21.80 -7.78 13.18
CA ARG A 44 20.97 -6.57 13.12
C ARG A 44 20.58 -6.20 11.69
N ALA A 45 21.50 -6.29 10.73
CA ALA A 45 21.20 -6.01 9.33
C ALA A 45 20.26 -7.06 8.73
N ALA A 46 20.44 -8.34 9.09
CA ALA A 46 19.56 -9.43 8.69
C ALA A 46 18.13 -9.26 9.26
N LEU A 47 17.98 -8.91 10.54
CA LEU A 47 16.67 -8.66 11.15
C LEU A 47 15.95 -7.46 10.50
N ARG A 48 16.67 -6.39 10.18
CA ARG A 48 16.09 -5.26 9.43
C ARG A 48 15.65 -5.68 8.02
N ALA A 49 16.43 -6.51 7.34
CA ALA A 49 16.05 -7.04 6.04
C ALA A 49 14.81 -7.93 6.12
N ALA A 50 14.66 -8.75 7.17
CA ALA A 50 13.46 -9.55 7.41
C ALA A 50 12.21 -8.66 7.55
N ALA A 51 12.29 -7.60 8.37
CA ALA A 51 11.19 -6.65 8.53
C ALA A 51 10.81 -5.95 7.20
N TRP A 52 11.81 -5.64 6.36
CA TRP A 52 11.55 -5.13 5.01
C TRP A 52 10.84 -6.16 4.13
N CYS A 53 11.28 -7.43 4.16
CA CYS A 53 10.61 -8.50 3.45
C CYS A 53 9.15 -8.66 3.91
N GLU A 54 8.87 -8.67 5.22
CA GLU A 54 7.49 -8.74 5.74
C GLU A 54 6.62 -7.59 5.20
N TYR A 55 7.13 -6.36 5.21
CA TYR A 55 6.43 -5.20 4.65
C TYR A 55 6.17 -5.35 3.14
N LEU A 56 7.18 -5.78 2.38
CA LEU A 56 7.09 -5.95 0.92
C LEU A 56 6.19 -7.10 0.52
N GLU A 57 6.17 -8.19 1.28
CA GLU A 57 5.22 -9.29 1.10
C GLU A 57 3.79 -8.79 1.34
N ALA A 58 3.55 -8.08 2.44
CA ALA A 58 2.24 -7.50 2.72
C ALA A 58 1.81 -6.56 1.58
N HIS A 59 2.72 -5.78 1.02
CA HIS A 59 2.45 -4.94 -0.15
C HIS A 59 2.14 -5.78 -1.40
N ALA A 60 2.96 -6.78 -1.73
CA ALA A 60 2.71 -7.66 -2.86
C ALA A 60 1.34 -8.36 -2.73
N ARG A 61 0.97 -8.82 -1.54
CA ARG A 61 -0.36 -9.40 -1.27
C ARG A 61 -1.49 -8.40 -1.48
N ARG A 62 -1.33 -7.14 -1.09
CA ARG A 62 -2.30 -6.08 -1.42
C ARG A 62 -2.39 -5.85 -2.93
N CYS A 63 -1.25 -5.76 -3.63
CA CYS A 63 -1.18 -5.56 -5.07
C CYS A 63 -1.77 -6.73 -5.89
N TYR A 64 -1.45 -7.97 -5.52
CA TYR A 64 -1.89 -9.16 -6.25
C TYR A 64 -3.28 -9.65 -5.80
N GLY A 65 -3.70 -9.38 -4.56
CA GLY A 65 -5.10 -9.57 -4.15
C GLY A 65 -6.07 -8.80 -5.07
N LEU A 66 -5.64 -7.63 -5.58
CA LEU A 66 -6.41 -6.85 -6.56
C LEU A 66 -6.50 -7.51 -7.96
N LEU A 67 -5.56 -8.39 -8.31
CA LEU A 67 -5.53 -9.09 -9.60
C LEU A 67 -6.37 -10.37 -9.60
N ILE A 68 -6.74 -10.87 -8.42
CA ILE A 68 -7.44 -12.14 -8.25
C ILE A 68 -8.96 -11.92 -8.14
N ASP A 69 -9.42 -10.82 -7.53
CA ASP A 69 -10.87 -10.61 -7.21
C ASP A 69 -11.39 -9.19 -7.53
N ASP A 70 -11.38 -8.75 -8.78
CA ASP A 70 -12.01 -7.47 -9.20
C ASP A 70 -11.40 -6.16 -8.64
N GLY A 71 -10.33 -6.24 -7.83
CA GLY A 71 -9.74 -5.10 -7.15
C GLY A 71 -9.16 -4.03 -8.09
N LEU A 72 -8.57 -4.43 -9.23
CA LEU A 72 -8.12 -3.45 -10.23
C LEU A 72 -9.29 -2.63 -10.80
N ARG A 73 -10.46 -3.25 -11.01
CA ARG A 73 -11.66 -2.55 -11.46
C ARG A 73 -12.23 -1.66 -10.37
N ALA A 74 -12.15 -2.08 -9.10
CA ALA A 74 -12.52 -1.25 -7.95
C ALA A 74 -11.62 -0.01 -7.85
N ALA A 75 -10.29 -0.17 -7.99
CA ALA A 75 -9.33 0.93 -7.99
C ALA A 75 -9.59 1.92 -9.15
N GLN A 76 -9.77 1.40 -10.37
CA GLN A 76 -10.15 2.24 -11.53
C GLN A 76 -11.47 2.98 -11.31
N ALA A 77 -12.49 2.28 -10.78
CA ALA A 77 -13.78 2.88 -10.46
C ALA A 77 -13.63 3.99 -9.41
N LEU A 78 -12.82 3.80 -8.37
CA LEU A 78 -12.59 4.81 -7.34
C LEU A 78 -11.80 6.00 -7.88
N ALA A 79 -10.73 5.76 -8.65
CA ALA A 79 -9.95 6.81 -9.30
C ALA A 79 -10.81 7.70 -10.20
N ASP A 80 -11.74 7.11 -10.96
CA ASP A 80 -12.71 7.85 -11.76
C ASP A 80 -13.64 8.74 -10.93
N LYS A 81 -14.01 8.30 -9.71
CA LYS A 81 -14.89 9.06 -8.82
C LYS A 81 -14.16 10.21 -8.16
N VAL A 82 -12.92 9.98 -7.74
CA VAL A 82 -12.01 11.03 -7.23
C VAL A 82 -11.81 12.09 -8.32
N ARG A 83 -11.47 11.68 -9.55
CA ARG A 83 -11.28 12.60 -10.69
C ARG A 83 -12.53 13.41 -11.04
N LYS A 84 -13.70 12.78 -10.97
CA LYS A 84 -15.00 13.44 -11.22
C LYS A 84 -15.48 14.30 -10.05
N GLY A 85 -14.68 14.47 -8.99
CA GLY A 85 -15.04 15.26 -7.80
C GLY A 85 -16.25 14.71 -7.05
N LYS A 86 -16.51 13.39 -7.15
CA LYS A 86 -17.64 12.74 -6.48
C LYS A 86 -17.40 12.48 -4.99
N LEU A 87 -16.16 12.65 -4.53
CA LEU A 87 -15.74 12.52 -3.15
C LEU A 87 -15.14 13.85 -2.70
N GLN A 88 -15.50 14.30 -1.50
CA GLN A 88 -14.90 15.47 -0.88
C GLN A 88 -13.56 15.10 -0.24
N ASP A 89 -12.64 16.06 -0.15
CA ASP A 89 -11.39 15.84 0.57
C ASP A 89 -11.66 15.48 2.04
N GLY A 90 -10.92 14.50 2.57
CA GLY A 90 -11.15 13.96 3.92
C GLY A 90 -12.30 12.95 4.00
N PHE A 91 -12.75 12.38 2.88
CA PHE A 91 -13.77 11.32 2.85
C PHE A 91 -13.32 10.05 3.60
N THR A 92 -14.27 9.21 3.94
CA THR A 92 -14.05 7.92 4.62
C THR A 92 -14.39 6.75 3.71
N ALA A 93 -13.88 5.55 4.03
CA ALA A 93 -14.27 4.33 3.33
C ALA A 93 -15.81 4.12 3.32
N ARG A 94 -16.48 4.54 4.40
CA ARG A 94 -17.95 4.49 4.51
C ARG A 94 -18.64 5.38 3.49
N ASP A 95 -18.08 6.56 3.17
CA ASP A 95 -18.63 7.47 2.17
C ASP A 95 -18.60 6.83 0.78
N VAL A 96 -17.52 6.12 0.44
CA VAL A 96 -17.43 5.34 -0.80
C VAL A 96 -18.45 4.21 -0.80
N ARG A 97 -18.46 3.39 0.26
CA ARG A 97 -19.32 2.21 0.39
C ARG A 97 -20.80 2.52 0.29
N ARG A 98 -21.26 3.62 0.92
CA ARG A 98 -22.68 4.03 0.94
C ARG A 98 -23.23 4.34 -0.44
N ASN A 99 -22.38 4.77 -1.38
CA ASN A 99 -22.80 5.11 -2.74
C ASN A 99 -23.10 3.89 -3.63
N GLN A 100 -22.69 2.67 -3.22
CA GLN A 100 -22.91 1.42 -3.99
C GLN A 100 -22.50 1.53 -5.46
N TRP A 101 -21.40 2.24 -5.76
CA TRP A 101 -20.94 2.35 -7.14
C TRP A 101 -20.49 0.98 -7.66
N ARG A 102 -20.67 0.75 -8.97
CA ARG A 102 -20.21 -0.47 -9.64
C ARG A 102 -18.74 -0.74 -9.28
N TYR A 103 -18.44 -1.98 -8.87
CA TYR A 103 -17.14 -2.45 -8.39
C TYR A 103 -16.70 -1.92 -7.01
N LEU A 104 -17.52 -1.12 -6.32
CA LEU A 104 -17.28 -0.57 -4.98
C LEU A 104 -18.44 -0.90 -4.03
N THR A 105 -18.94 -2.13 -4.13
CA THR A 105 -20.15 -2.62 -3.44
C THR A 105 -19.85 -3.50 -2.22
N SER A 106 -18.60 -3.88 -1.98
CA SER A 106 -18.17 -4.62 -0.80
C SER A 106 -17.12 -3.84 -0.03
N ASP A 107 -16.96 -4.13 1.26
CA ASP A 107 -15.98 -3.44 2.09
C ASP A 107 -14.55 -3.81 1.66
N GLU A 108 -14.37 -5.07 1.24
CA GLU A 108 -13.11 -5.59 0.70
C GLU A 108 -12.70 -4.86 -0.58
N ALA A 109 -13.62 -4.69 -1.55
CA ALA A 109 -13.33 -4.00 -2.80
C ALA A 109 -13.04 -2.51 -2.59
N VAL A 110 -13.77 -1.86 -1.67
CA VAL A 110 -13.52 -0.47 -1.29
C VAL A 110 -12.14 -0.33 -0.64
N GLN A 111 -11.79 -1.22 0.31
CA GLN A 111 -10.51 -1.15 0.99
C GLN A 111 -9.35 -1.41 0.02
N ALA A 112 -9.47 -2.41 -0.85
CA ALA A 112 -8.46 -2.70 -1.85
C ALA A 112 -8.24 -1.51 -2.81
N ALA A 113 -9.32 -0.87 -3.27
CA ALA A 113 -9.23 0.33 -4.08
C ALA A 113 -8.55 1.50 -3.36
N LEU A 114 -8.86 1.72 -2.08
CA LEU A 114 -8.25 2.78 -1.26
C LEU A 114 -6.75 2.54 -1.07
N ASP A 115 -6.36 1.31 -0.75
CA ASP A 115 -4.96 0.93 -0.56
C ASP A 115 -4.16 1.14 -1.85
N TRP A 116 -4.72 0.75 -3.01
CA TRP A 116 -4.06 0.96 -4.30
C TRP A 116 -3.86 2.44 -4.62
N LEU A 117 -4.89 3.27 -4.42
CA LEU A 117 -4.80 4.70 -4.66
C LEU A 117 -3.86 5.40 -3.66
N GLU A 118 -3.76 4.93 -2.42
CA GLU A 118 -2.80 5.44 -1.44
C GLU A 118 -1.36 5.09 -1.83
N ASP A 119 -1.12 3.84 -2.27
CA ASP A 119 0.19 3.36 -2.72
C ASP A 119 0.66 4.13 -3.99
N GLU A 120 -0.25 4.42 -4.93
CA GLU A 120 0.04 5.27 -6.10
C GLU A 120 0.18 6.78 -5.75
N GLY A 121 -0.01 7.15 -4.48
CA GLY A 121 0.11 8.52 -3.99
C GLY A 121 -1.05 9.43 -4.38
N TRP A 122 -2.18 8.87 -4.82
CA TRP A 122 -3.41 9.62 -5.12
C TRP A 122 -4.16 10.01 -3.85
N LEU A 123 -4.07 9.16 -2.82
CA LEU A 123 -4.68 9.38 -1.52
C LEU A 123 -3.61 9.35 -0.43
N ARG A 124 -3.91 9.96 0.71
CA ARG A 124 -3.17 9.78 1.95
C ARG A 124 -4.15 9.55 3.08
N SER A 125 -4.00 8.43 3.79
CA SER A 125 -4.81 8.13 4.97
C SER A 125 -4.27 8.83 6.22
N GLU A 126 -5.20 9.29 7.06
CA GLU A 126 -4.91 9.84 8.38
C GLU A 126 -5.90 9.23 9.38
N GLN A 127 -5.38 8.73 10.51
CA GLN A 127 -6.23 8.30 11.60
C GLN A 127 -6.68 9.51 12.41
N VAL A 128 -7.98 9.77 12.38
CA VAL A 128 -8.59 10.87 13.12
C VAL A 128 -9.39 10.32 14.30
N GLY A 129 -9.19 10.93 15.46
CA GLY A 129 -9.82 10.56 16.72
C GLY A 129 -9.08 9.45 17.48
N GLY A 130 -9.32 9.41 18.78
CA GLY A 130 -8.99 8.32 19.71
C GLY A 130 -7.64 8.48 20.40
N ALA A 131 -7.57 9.35 21.41
CA ALA A 131 -6.49 9.38 22.41
C ALA A 131 -6.92 9.78 23.84
N GLY A 132 -8.22 9.96 24.14
CA GLY A 132 -8.68 10.35 25.47
C GLY A 132 -10.19 10.18 25.72
N PRO A 133 -10.66 10.37 26.96
CA PRO A 133 -12.09 10.29 27.31
C PRO A 133 -12.91 11.31 26.51
N GLY A 134 -13.97 10.87 25.84
CA GLY A 134 -14.81 11.70 24.98
C GLY A 134 -14.30 11.87 23.54
N SER A 135 -13.12 11.35 23.21
CA SER A 135 -12.66 11.30 21.83
C SER A 135 -13.43 10.22 21.06
N GLY A 136 -14.06 10.59 19.94
CA GLY A 136 -14.84 9.68 19.08
C GLY A 136 -14.05 8.48 18.54
N ARG A 137 -14.77 7.51 17.95
CA ARG A 137 -14.24 6.27 17.38
C ARG A 137 -13.15 6.57 16.33
N ARG A 138 -12.02 5.87 16.43
CA ARG A 138 -10.92 5.93 15.45
C ARG A 138 -11.46 5.71 14.04
N THR A 139 -11.25 6.69 13.18
CA THR A 139 -11.73 6.67 11.79
C THR A 139 -10.59 7.04 10.86
N LYS A 140 -10.36 6.26 9.81
CA LYS A 140 -9.44 6.64 8.73
C LYS A 140 -10.14 7.64 7.80
N ARG A 141 -9.56 8.82 7.65
CA ARG A 141 -9.93 9.79 6.61
C ARG A 141 -8.88 9.77 5.51
N PHE A 142 -9.33 9.98 4.28
CA PHE A 142 -8.48 10.00 3.09
C PHE A 142 -8.45 11.41 2.53
N SER A 143 -7.24 11.99 2.51
CA SER A 143 -6.96 13.24 1.80
C SER A 143 -6.61 12.94 0.35
N ILE A 144 -7.13 13.73 -0.58
CA ILE A 144 -6.93 13.60 -2.02
C ILE A 144 -5.71 14.43 -2.41
N ASN A 145 -4.73 13.80 -3.03
CA ASN A 145 -3.57 14.51 -3.54
C ASN A 145 -3.98 15.41 -4.72
N PRO A 146 -3.79 16.75 -4.65
CA PRO A 146 -4.16 17.65 -5.74
C PRO A 146 -3.45 17.32 -7.06
N ARG A 147 -2.26 16.72 -7.00
CA ARG A 147 -1.48 16.36 -8.19
C ARG A 147 -2.08 15.18 -8.96
N ALA A 148 -2.84 14.32 -8.30
CA ALA A 148 -3.57 13.22 -8.94
C ALA A 148 -4.59 13.73 -9.96
N ASN A 149 -5.12 14.95 -9.75
CA ASN A 149 -6.00 15.61 -10.72
C ASN A 149 -5.25 16.21 -11.92
N SER A 150 -3.92 16.44 -11.79
CA SER A 150 -3.10 17.14 -12.79
C SER A 150 -2.30 16.24 -13.75
N MET A 151 -2.24 14.93 -13.48
CA MET A 151 -1.38 13.96 -14.21
C MET A 151 -1.76 13.70 -15.68
N GLN A 152 -2.76 14.38 -16.25
CA GLN A 152 -3.10 14.29 -17.69
C GLN A 152 -3.32 15.63 -18.41
N ALA A 153 -2.87 16.77 -17.88
CA ALA A 153 -2.81 17.99 -18.69
C ALA A 153 -1.66 17.97 -19.74
N GLY A 154 -0.88 16.88 -19.85
CA GLY A 154 0.35 16.84 -20.65
C GLY A 154 0.63 15.57 -21.46
N SER A 155 -0.38 14.82 -21.89
CA SER A 155 -0.16 13.62 -22.73
C SER A 155 -1.11 13.52 -23.94
N HIS A 156 -1.58 14.65 -24.49
CA HIS A 156 -2.10 14.71 -25.86
C HIS A 156 -1.55 16.00 -26.50
N GLY A 157 -0.44 15.85 -27.21
CA GLY A 157 0.19 16.85 -28.06
C GLY A 157 1.00 16.13 -29.12
#